data_AF-A0A7S1AK24-F1
#
_entry.id   AF-A0A7S1AK24-F1
#
_cell.length_a   1.000
_cell.length_b   1.000
_cell.length_c   1.000
_cell.angle_alpha   90.00
_cell.angle_beta   90.00
_cell.angle_gamma   90.00
#
_symmetry.space_group_name_H-M   'P 1'
#
loop_
_entity.id
_entity.type
_entity.pdbx_description
1 polymer ?
#
loop_
_entity_poly.entity_id
_entity_poly.type
_entity_poly.pdbx_seq_one_letter_code
_entity_poly.pdbx_strand_id
1 'polypeptide(L)'
;FWLKSVQFQVFVRKSGTMGNNCCAEEPGVVGEPAGFIACAEAEEEFSVTSRPLVIVFGLPDGGTKEVTFERRPLGLDFNKTAPVVIKRSRSDSIAEKLGVQAGWAVKFVNGEDMQDQEYSHIVDVMKRISSELPEKG
;
A
#
# COMPACT_ATOMS: atom_id res chain seq x y z
N PHE A 1 20.55 -1.30 27.32
CA PHE A 1 19.19 -0.79 27.60
C PHE A 1 18.57 -0.32 26.28
N TRP A 2 18.37 -1.20 25.31
CA TRP A 2 17.14 -1.97 25.04
C TRP A 2 15.86 -1.13 25.14
N LEU A 3 15.50 -0.44 24.05
CA LEU A 3 14.20 0.23 23.90
C LEU A 3 13.25 -0.68 23.09
N LYS A 4 12.54 -1.50 23.87
CA LYS A 4 11.13 -1.91 23.76
C LYS A 4 10.45 -1.46 22.44
N SER A 5 10.24 -2.38 21.51
CA SER A 5 8.99 -3.15 21.38
C SER A 5 7.75 -2.24 21.39
N VAL A 6 7.30 -1.84 20.20
CA VAL A 6 6.02 -1.17 19.98
C VAL A 6 5.05 -2.22 19.44
N GLN A 7 4.05 -2.53 20.27
CA GLN A 7 2.95 -3.42 19.96
C GLN A 7 2.04 -2.79 18.90
N PHE A 8 1.79 -3.57 17.84
CA PHE A 8 0.71 -3.39 16.88
C PHE A 8 -0.65 -3.40 17.61
N GLN A 9 -1.43 -2.33 17.50
CA GLN A 9 -2.86 -2.38 17.79
C GLN A 9 -3.62 -2.44 16.46
N VAL A 10 -3.95 -3.67 16.06
CA VAL A 10 -4.94 -3.96 15.02
C VAL A 10 -6.31 -3.50 15.54
N PHE A 11 -6.88 -2.47 14.91
CA PHE A 11 -8.21 -1.97 15.23
C PHE A 11 -9.27 -2.87 14.56
N VAL A 12 -9.68 -3.94 15.25
CA VAL A 12 -10.86 -4.72 14.90
C VAL A 12 -12.09 -3.99 15.42
N ARG A 13 -12.89 -3.39 14.53
CA ARG A 13 -14.23 -2.89 14.85
C ARG A 13 -15.15 -4.08 15.14
N LYS A 14 -15.52 -4.25 16.41
CA LYS A 14 -16.61 -5.16 16.82
C LYS A 14 -17.96 -4.49 16.54
N SER A 15 -18.80 -5.16 15.75
CA SER A 15 -20.23 -4.89 15.63
C SER A 15 -20.96 -5.40 16.87
N GLY A 16 -21.84 -4.58 17.45
CA GLY A 16 -22.70 -4.93 18.58
C GLY A 16 -24.01 -4.13 18.54
N THR A 17 -25.12 -4.86 18.41
CA THR A 17 -26.53 -4.44 18.26
C THR A 17 -27.27 -4.24 19.59
N MET A 18 -28.50 -3.67 19.49
CA MET A 18 -29.61 -3.50 20.47
C MET A 18 -29.56 -2.18 21.27
N GLY A 19 -30.61 -1.33 21.37
CA GLY A 19 -31.97 -1.33 20.85
C GLY A 19 -32.82 -0.28 21.62
N ASN A 20 -33.79 0.32 20.91
CA ASN A 20 -35.08 0.88 21.33
C ASN A 20 -35.31 2.39 21.65
N ASN A 21 -36.31 2.89 20.89
CA ASN A 21 -37.35 3.93 21.07
C ASN A 21 -37.05 5.42 20.78
N CYS A 22 -37.58 5.98 19.67
CA CYS A 22 -38.89 6.68 19.46
C CYS A 22 -38.86 8.13 19.99
N CYS A 23 -39.24 9.23 19.30
CA CYS A 23 -40.36 9.48 18.38
C CYS A 23 -40.10 10.61 17.35
N ALA A 24 -40.74 10.47 16.17
CA ALA A 24 -41.35 11.42 15.17
C ALA A 24 -40.97 12.93 15.15
N GLU A 25 -40.88 13.62 14.01
CA GLU A 25 -41.86 13.73 12.90
C GLU A 25 -41.22 13.91 11.50
N GLU A 26 -41.85 13.28 10.48
CA GLU A 26 -41.69 13.57 9.05
C GLU A 26 -42.79 14.57 8.62
N PRO A 27 -42.66 15.35 7.53
CA PRO A 27 -42.83 14.77 6.18
C PRO A 27 -42.06 15.44 5.02
N GLY A 28 -41.62 14.58 4.10
CA GLY A 28 -42.00 14.66 2.70
C GLY A 28 -41.35 15.72 1.82
N VAL A 29 -40.25 15.33 1.16
CA VAL A 29 -40.08 15.67 -0.25
C VAL A 29 -39.94 14.38 -1.06
N VAL A 30 -40.99 14.09 -1.80
CA VAL A 30 -41.03 13.11 -2.88
C VAL A 30 -40.17 13.61 -4.04
N GLY A 31 -39.45 12.70 -4.67
CA GLY A 31 -38.77 13.00 -5.94
C GLY A 31 -37.46 12.26 -6.10
N GLU A 32 -37.56 10.97 -6.41
CA GLU A 32 -36.51 10.26 -7.11
C GLU A 32 -36.08 11.07 -8.36
N PRO A 33 -34.78 11.10 -8.63
CA PRO A 33 -34.38 10.37 -9.82
C PRO A 33 -33.51 9.17 -9.46
N ALA A 34 -34.06 7.99 -9.75
CA ALA A 34 -33.27 6.89 -10.25
C ALA A 34 -32.46 7.39 -11.45
N GLY A 35 -31.14 7.38 -11.35
CA GLY A 35 -30.29 7.75 -12.46
C GLY A 35 -28.89 8.15 -12.06
N PHE A 36 -27.96 7.23 -12.30
CA PHE A 36 -26.61 7.54 -12.75
C PHE A 36 -25.77 8.43 -11.82
N ILE A 37 -25.07 7.82 -10.87
CA ILE A 37 -23.60 7.69 -11.00
C ILE A 37 -23.24 6.28 -10.51
N ALA A 38 -23.24 5.35 -11.46
CA ALA A 38 -22.23 4.31 -11.48
C ALA A 38 -20.89 5.04 -11.56
N CYS A 39 -20.22 5.22 -10.41
CA CYS A 39 -18.81 5.53 -10.41
C CYS A 39 -18.13 4.21 -10.75
N ALA A 40 -17.99 4.01 -12.07
CA ALA A 40 -17.17 3.04 -12.76
C ALA A 40 -16.38 2.14 -11.79
N GLU A 41 -16.76 0.86 -11.72
CA GLU A 41 -16.08 -0.14 -12.54
C GLU A 41 -14.82 0.43 -13.22
N ALA A 42 -13.79 0.72 -12.42
CA ALA A 42 -12.43 0.44 -12.86
C ALA A 42 -12.22 -1.06 -12.62
N GLU A 43 -12.95 -1.83 -13.41
CA GLU A 43 -12.58 -3.18 -13.79
C GLU A 43 -11.33 -3.04 -14.65
N GLU A 44 -10.18 -2.82 -14.02
CA GLU A 44 -8.94 -3.28 -14.63
C GLU A 44 -8.85 -4.76 -14.29
N GLU A 45 -9.37 -5.57 -15.20
CA GLU A 45 -9.16 -7.00 -15.27
C GLU A 45 -7.65 -7.32 -15.24
N PHE A 46 -7.07 -7.44 -14.04
CA PHE A 46 -5.72 -7.97 -13.88
C PHE A 46 -5.81 -9.50 -13.80
N SER A 47 -6.11 -10.13 -14.94
CA SER A 47 -5.96 -11.57 -15.11
C SER A 47 -4.46 -11.90 -15.12
N VAL A 48 -3.83 -12.11 -13.96
CA VAL A 48 -2.41 -12.46 -13.92
C VAL A 48 -2.12 -13.58 -12.92
N THR A 49 -1.56 -14.66 -13.46
CA THR A 49 -0.96 -15.82 -12.80
C THR A 49 0.37 -15.49 -12.08
N SER A 50 0.59 -14.23 -11.69
CA SER A 50 1.81 -13.74 -11.03
C SER A 50 1.48 -12.82 -9.84
N ARG A 51 2.23 -12.99 -8.76
CA ARG A 51 1.98 -12.33 -7.47
C ARG A 51 2.48 -10.87 -7.52
N PRO A 52 1.68 -9.88 -7.11
CA PRO A 52 2.15 -8.50 -7.04
C PRO A 52 3.20 -8.34 -5.93
N LEU A 53 4.13 -7.41 -6.13
CA LEU A 53 5.15 -7.05 -5.14
C LEU A 53 4.61 -5.92 -4.25
N VAL A 54 4.30 -6.24 -2.99
CA VAL A 54 3.85 -5.26 -2.00
C VAL A 54 5.04 -4.77 -1.19
N ILE A 55 5.22 -3.47 -1.04
CA ILE A 55 6.29 -2.87 -0.24
C ILE A 55 5.71 -1.81 0.68
N VAL A 56 6.01 -1.91 1.97
CA VAL A 56 5.63 -0.92 2.98
C VAL A 56 6.82 -0.02 3.27
N PHE A 57 6.65 1.26 2.98
CA PHE A 57 7.61 2.31 3.23
C PHE A 57 7.31 3.04 4.54
N GLY A 58 8.34 3.37 5.31
CA GLY A 58 8.29 4.32 6.40
C GLY A 58 8.52 5.74 5.88
N LEU A 59 7.58 6.63 6.18
CA LEU A 59 7.69 8.05 5.86
C LEU A 59 8.58 8.74 6.91
N PRO A 60 9.24 9.85 6.53
CA PRO A 60 10.01 10.66 7.48
C PRO A 60 9.13 11.29 8.57
N ASP A 61 7.82 11.43 8.33
CA ASP A 61 6.83 11.92 9.29
C ASP A 61 6.48 10.89 10.38
N GLY A 62 7.00 9.66 10.28
CA GLY A 62 6.70 8.55 11.20
C GLY A 62 5.51 7.69 10.78
N GLY A 63 4.80 8.08 9.71
CA GLY A 63 3.77 7.25 9.08
C GLY A 63 4.34 6.09 8.26
N THR A 64 3.47 5.20 7.81
CA THR A 64 3.80 4.15 6.84
C THR A 64 2.89 4.22 5.63
N LYS A 65 3.43 3.84 4.47
CA LYS A 65 2.72 3.82 3.20
C LYS A 65 2.98 2.49 2.51
N GLU A 66 1.93 1.72 2.28
CA GLU A 66 1.97 0.51 1.47
C GLU A 66 1.84 0.86 -0.02
N VAL A 67 2.65 0.20 -0.83
CA VAL A 67 2.76 0.42 -2.27
C VAL A 67 2.84 -0.93 -2.97
N THR A 68 1.92 -1.16 -3.89
CA THR A 68 1.80 -2.44 -4.61
C THR A 68 2.27 -2.26 -6.05
N PHE A 69 3.21 -3.10 -6.47
CA PHE A 69 3.78 -3.12 -7.81
C PHE A 69 3.30 -4.36 -8.56
N GLU A 70 2.65 -4.13 -9.70
CA GLU A 70 2.03 -5.20 -10.49
C GLU A 70 2.84 -5.57 -11.74
N ARG A 71 3.84 -4.75 -12.11
CA ARG A 71 4.70 -4.99 -13.28
C ARG A 71 6.12 -4.48 -13.05
N ARG A 72 7.07 -4.96 -13.86
CA ARG A 72 8.45 -4.44 -13.92
C ARG A 72 8.68 -3.58 -15.17
N PRO A 73 9.59 -2.58 -15.13
CA PRO A 73 10.44 -2.20 -14.01
C PRO A 73 9.71 -1.40 -12.92
N LEU A 74 10.11 -1.59 -11.65
CA LEU A 74 9.56 -0.82 -10.52
C LEU A 74 9.86 0.69 -10.65
N GLY A 75 11.04 1.01 -11.20
CA GLY A 75 11.50 2.39 -11.42
C GLY A 75 11.80 3.15 -10.12
N LEU A 76 12.32 2.44 -9.11
CA LEU A 76 12.76 2.99 -7.84
C LEU A 76 14.27 3.10 -7.82
N ASP A 77 14.79 4.23 -7.35
CA ASP A 77 16.20 4.46 -7.09
C ASP A 77 16.41 4.62 -5.58
N PHE A 78 17.25 3.76 -4.99
CA PHE A 78 17.51 3.72 -3.55
C PHE A 78 19.01 3.64 -3.25
N ASN A 79 19.40 4.03 -2.04
CA ASN A 79 20.80 3.98 -1.63
C ASN A 79 21.29 2.54 -1.43
N LYS A 80 22.57 2.31 -1.71
CA LYS A 80 23.26 1.02 -1.50
C LYS A 80 23.70 0.78 -0.05
N THR A 81 22.97 1.36 0.91
CA THR A 81 23.31 1.37 2.34
C THR A 81 22.07 1.03 3.13
N ALA A 82 22.20 0.23 4.19
CA ALA A 82 21.11 -0.03 5.13
C ALA A 82 21.00 1.13 6.14
N PRO A 83 19.78 1.57 6.51
CA PRO A 83 18.49 1.15 5.96
C PRO A 83 18.28 1.61 4.51
N VAL A 84 17.59 0.81 3.69
CA VAL A 84 17.33 1.12 2.27
C VAL A 84 16.36 2.30 2.18
N VAL A 85 16.88 3.48 1.85
CA VAL A 85 16.09 4.70 1.67
C VAL A 85 15.98 5.03 0.19
N ILE A 86 14.75 5.34 -0.26
CA ILE A 86 14.45 5.82 -1.60
C ILE A 86 15.12 7.17 -1.80
N LYS A 87 15.95 7.29 -2.85
CA LYS A 87 16.55 8.56 -3.27
C LYS A 87 15.67 9.29 -4.25
N ARG A 88 15.05 8.55 -5.18
CA ARG A 88 14.27 9.12 -6.27
C ARG A 88 13.41 8.03 -6.91
N SER A 89 12.24 8.42 -7.41
CA SER A 89 11.46 7.64 -8.37
C SER A 89 11.82 8.07 -9.79
N ARG A 90 11.97 7.11 -10.71
CA ARG A 90 12.17 7.41 -12.12
C ARG A 90 10.87 7.94 -12.72
N SER A 91 11.01 8.92 -13.61
CA SER A 91 9.92 9.42 -14.43
C SER A 91 9.39 8.31 -15.35
N ASP A 92 8.08 8.33 -15.62
CA ASP A 92 7.38 7.32 -16.43
C ASP A 92 7.37 5.91 -15.82
N SER A 93 7.62 5.80 -14.51
CA SER A 93 7.61 4.53 -13.79
C SER A 93 6.38 4.38 -12.90
N ILE A 94 6.06 3.14 -12.55
CA ILE A 94 4.95 2.82 -11.64
C ILE A 94 5.19 3.46 -10.26
N ALA A 95 6.44 3.52 -9.79
CA ALA A 95 6.79 4.22 -8.56
C ALA A 95 6.37 5.70 -8.53
N GLU A 96 6.48 6.41 -9.66
CA GLU A 96 6.04 7.81 -9.76
C GLU A 96 4.51 7.90 -9.76
N LYS A 97 3.83 7.02 -10.51
CA LYS A 97 2.35 6.89 -10.50
C LYS A 97 1.79 6.61 -9.11
N LEU A 98 2.49 5.80 -8.31
CA LEU A 98 2.10 5.47 -6.93
C LEU A 98 2.48 6.56 -5.92
N GLY A 99 3.16 7.62 -6.36
CA GLY A 99 3.54 8.76 -5.52
C GLY A 99 4.66 8.43 -4.53
N VAL A 100 5.53 7.48 -4.86
CA VAL A 100 6.70 7.16 -4.04
C VAL A 100 7.68 8.34 -4.08
N GLN A 101 8.06 8.80 -2.89
CA GLN A 101 8.91 9.98 -2.73
C GLN A 101 10.29 9.62 -2.13
N ALA A 102 11.23 10.52 -2.35
CA ALA A 102 12.55 10.45 -1.73
C ALA A 102 12.46 10.56 -0.20
N GLY A 103 13.37 9.90 0.50
CA GLY A 103 13.42 9.88 1.97
C GLY A 103 12.57 8.78 2.62
N TRP A 104 11.89 7.95 1.84
CA TRP A 104 11.11 6.83 2.33
C TRP A 104 12.00 5.61 2.61
N ALA A 105 11.88 4.99 3.77
CA ALA A 105 12.67 3.82 4.15
C ALA A 105 11.87 2.53 3.91
N VAL A 106 12.45 1.49 3.32
CA VAL A 106 11.79 0.19 3.19
C VAL A 106 11.65 -0.45 4.57
N LYS A 107 10.41 -0.78 4.98
CA LYS A 107 10.13 -1.45 6.25
C LYS A 107 9.70 -2.91 6.04
N PHE A 108 8.75 -3.15 5.13
CA PHE A 108 8.27 -4.50 4.83
C PHE A 108 8.25 -4.75 3.33
N VAL A 109 8.50 -5.99 2.93
CA VAL A 109 8.41 -6.45 1.54
C VAL A 109 7.60 -7.75 1.54
N ASN A 110 6.46 -7.77 0.87
CA ASN A 110 5.53 -8.90 0.82
C ASN A 110 5.09 -9.41 2.22
N GLY A 111 5.04 -8.51 3.20
CA GLY A 111 4.74 -8.84 4.60
C GLY A 111 5.96 -9.33 5.41
N GLU A 112 7.14 -9.44 4.81
CA GLU A 112 8.39 -9.76 5.51
C GLU A 112 9.08 -8.49 6.01
N ASP A 113 9.53 -8.49 7.27
CA ASP A 113 10.25 -7.36 7.86
C ASP A 113 11.66 -7.23 7.28
N MET A 114 11.97 -6.04 6.80
CA MET A 114 13.26 -5.68 6.21
C MET A 114 14.06 -4.73 7.10
N GLN A 115 13.51 -4.31 8.25
CA GLN A 115 14.13 -3.29 9.10
C GLN A 115 15.40 -3.81 9.79
N ASP A 116 15.41 -5.08 10.16
CA ASP A 116 16.55 -5.75 10.81
C ASP A 116 17.45 -6.50 9.81
N GLN A 117 17.24 -6.32 8.51
CA GLN A 117 17.96 -7.04 7.45
C GLN A 117 19.09 -6.20 6.82
N GLU A 118 20.10 -6.86 6.27
CA GLU A 118 21.17 -6.20 5.55
C GLU A 118 20.71 -5.76 4.15
N TYR A 119 21.28 -4.66 3.64
CA TYR A 119 21.04 -4.15 2.28
C TYR A 119 21.06 -5.26 1.21
N SER A 120 22.04 -6.17 1.28
CA SER A 120 22.15 -7.25 0.28
C SER A 120 20.94 -8.17 0.31
N HIS A 121 20.43 -8.50 1.49
CA HIS A 121 19.27 -9.36 1.66
C HIS A 121 17.99 -8.68 1.17
N ILE A 122 17.77 -7.42 1.55
CA ILE A 122 16.59 -6.64 1.14
C ILE A 122 16.52 -6.54 -0.39
N VAL A 123 17.65 -6.24 -1.03
CA VAL A 123 17.73 -6.13 -2.48
C VAL A 123 17.57 -7.48 -3.16
N ASP A 124 18.08 -8.56 -2.57
CA ASP A 124 17.90 -9.92 -3.10
C ASP A 124 16.42 -10.32 -3.10
N VAL A 125 15.73 -10.12 -1.98
CA VAL A 125 14.28 -10.38 -1.86
C VAL A 125 13.49 -9.54 -2.86
N MET A 126 13.77 -8.23 -2.92
CA MET A 126 13.10 -7.33 -3.85
C MET A 126 13.35 -7.73 -5.31
N LYS A 127 14.59 -8.13 -5.66
CA LYS A 127 14.96 -8.61 -6.99
C LYS A 127 14.26 -9.92 -7.33
N ARG A 128 14.27 -10.88 -6.42
CA ARG A 128 13.63 -12.19 -6.57
C ARG A 128 12.16 -12.04 -6.93
N ILE A 129 11.41 -11.29 -6.12
CA ILE A 129 9.98 -11.07 -6.35
C ILE A 129 9.78 -10.21 -7.61
N SER A 130 10.60 -9.18 -7.83
CA SER A 130 10.52 -8.37 -9.04
C SER A 130 10.73 -9.17 -10.33
N SER A 131 11.46 -10.29 -10.26
CA SER A 131 11.70 -11.16 -11.41
C SER A 131 10.49 -12.04 -11.76
N GLU A 132 9.56 -12.23 -10.82
CA GLU A 132 8.31 -12.98 -11.04
C GLU A 132 7.25 -12.12 -11.75
N LEU A 133 7.41 -10.79 -11.72
CA LEU A 133 6.48 -9.85 -12.32
C LEU A 133 6.60 -9.79 -13.85
N PRO A 134 5.49 -9.63 -14.59
CA PRO A 134 5.50 -9.50 -16.03
C PRO A 134 6.21 -8.21 -16.48
N GLU A 135 6.94 -8.29 -17.59
CA GLU A 135 7.59 -7.14 -18.23
C GLU A 135 6.56 -6.28 -18.95
N LYS A 136 6.73 -4.95 -18.89
CA LYS A 136 6.09 -4.07 -19.86
C LYS A 136 6.75 -4.31 -21.22
N GLY A 137 6.07 -5.05 -22.09
CA GLY A 137 6.45 -5.25 -23.49
C GLY A 137 6.43 -3.95 -24.29
#